data_AF-A0A6A4N3K9-F1
#
_entry.id   AF-A0A6A4N3K9-F1
#
_cell.length_a   1.000
_cell.length_b   1.000
_cell.length_c   1.000
_cell.angle_alpha   90.00
_cell.angle_beta   90.00
_cell.angle_gamma   90.00
#
_symmetry.space_group_name_H-M   'P 1'
#
loop_
_entity.id
_entity.type
_entity.pdbx_description
1 polymer ?
#
loop_
_entity_poly.entity_id
_entity_poly.type
_entity_poly.pdbx_seq_one_letter_code
_entity_poly.pdbx_strand_id
1 'polypeptide(L)'
;MSSIFLYDSIMSLSHPFDMITDVNDSKHFWKIAVRITKLWFVQKPPKSGHLEMVLMDSKGHKIQVSVVKEDFIRWRNYLVEYDTYMMQNFDVMLNDCEFKACDHLYRMEFNANTIVERLICPAIPLFEYEFKKFAEIVAGQFSSYLLIG
;
A
#
# COMPACT_ATOMS: atom_id res chain seq x y z
N MET A 1 -0.99 -28.21 14.21
CA MET A 1 -0.84 -27.66 12.85
C MET A 1 -1.03 -26.16 12.96
N SER A 2 0.04 -25.37 12.80
CA SER A 2 -0.02 -23.92 12.98
C SER A 2 -0.82 -23.25 11.85
N SER A 3 -1.56 -22.22 12.20
CA SER A 3 -2.37 -21.37 11.32
C SER A 3 -1.59 -20.78 10.13
N ILE A 4 -0.26 -20.67 10.26
CA ILE A 4 0.66 -20.18 9.23
C ILE A 4 0.69 -21.12 8.01
N PHE A 5 0.76 -22.45 8.22
CA PHE A 5 0.79 -23.40 7.10
C PHE A 5 -0.53 -23.44 6.33
N LEU A 6 -1.66 -23.17 6.98
CA LEU A 6 -2.97 -23.09 6.33
C LEU A 6 -3.09 -21.79 5.51
N TYR A 7 -2.58 -20.67 6.03
CA TYR A 7 -2.52 -19.38 5.34
C TYR A 7 -1.66 -19.43 4.07
N ASP A 8 -0.44 -19.97 4.16
CA ASP A 8 0.45 -20.14 2.99
C ASP A 8 -0.16 -21.08 1.93
N SER A 9 -0.90 -22.11 2.38
CA SER A 9 -1.61 -23.04 1.49
C SER A 9 -2.82 -22.39 0.80
N ILE A 10 -3.56 -21.51 1.47
CA ILE A 10 -4.69 -20.76 0.88
C ILE A 10 -4.19 -19.67 -0.07
N MET A 11 -3.08 -18.99 0.27
CA MET A 11 -2.43 -18.01 -0.61
C MET A 11 -1.95 -18.65 -1.91
N SER A 12 -1.35 -19.85 -1.85
CA SER A 12 -0.84 -20.57 -3.03
C SER A 12 -1.93 -21.14 -3.96
N LEU A 13 -3.16 -21.34 -3.45
CA LEU A 13 -4.33 -21.75 -4.25
C LEU A 13 -5.07 -20.58 -4.91
N SER A 14 -4.76 -19.34 -4.52
CA SER A 14 -5.34 -18.12 -5.10
C SER A 14 -4.35 -17.48 -6.07
N HIS A 15 -4.84 -16.71 -7.06
CA HIS A 15 -3.98 -15.94 -7.96
C HIS A 15 -2.90 -15.17 -7.16
N PRO A 16 -1.61 -15.26 -7.54
CA PRO A 16 -0.52 -14.60 -6.84
C PRO A 16 -0.74 -13.09 -6.82
N PHE A 17 -0.16 -12.43 -5.82
CA PHE A 17 -0.19 -10.97 -5.74
C PHE A 17 0.68 -10.35 -6.82
N ASP A 18 0.13 -9.35 -7.51
CA ASP A 18 0.86 -8.43 -8.34
C ASP A 18 1.75 -7.52 -7.47
N MET A 19 2.91 -7.11 -7.99
CA MET A 19 3.75 -6.10 -7.34
C MET A 19 3.27 -4.71 -7.73
N ILE A 20 3.54 -3.70 -6.87
CA ILE A 20 3.14 -2.32 -7.18
C ILE A 20 3.79 -1.84 -8.48
N THR A 21 5.05 -2.19 -8.72
CA THR A 21 5.79 -1.82 -9.94
C THR A 21 5.14 -2.33 -11.23
N ASP A 22 4.34 -3.38 -11.14
CA ASP A 22 3.67 -3.94 -12.30
C ASP A 22 2.40 -3.16 -12.65
N VAL A 23 1.82 -2.44 -11.68
CA VAL A 23 0.53 -1.75 -11.81
C VAL A 23 0.60 -0.68 -12.89
N ASN A 24 -0.25 -0.83 -13.91
CA ASN A 24 -0.37 0.08 -15.03
C ASN A 24 -1.79 -0.02 -15.63
N ASP A 25 -2.01 0.67 -16.76
CA ASP A 25 -3.28 0.73 -17.48
C ASP A 25 -3.48 -0.40 -18.52
N SER A 26 -2.58 -1.39 -18.58
CA SER A 26 -2.63 -2.46 -19.58
C SER A 26 -3.63 -3.58 -19.25
N LYS A 27 -4.07 -3.70 -17.99
CA LYS A 27 -5.09 -4.68 -17.58
C LYS A 27 -6.06 -4.11 -16.55
N HIS A 28 -7.24 -4.71 -16.50
CA HIS A 28 -8.35 -4.28 -15.64
C HIS A 28 -8.41 -5.00 -14.28
N PHE A 29 -7.64 -6.09 -14.09
CA PHE A 29 -7.65 -6.86 -12.85
C PHE A 29 -6.27 -6.87 -12.20
N TRP A 30 -6.19 -6.21 -11.06
CA TRP A 30 -5.02 -6.19 -10.18
C TRP A 30 -5.41 -6.78 -8.83
N LYS A 31 -4.50 -7.54 -8.23
CA LYS A 31 -4.63 -8.05 -6.87
C LYS A 31 -3.30 -7.87 -6.15
N ILE A 32 -3.26 -7.00 -5.16
CA ILE A 32 -2.03 -6.61 -4.45
C ILE A 32 -2.12 -6.95 -2.96
N ALA A 33 -0.97 -7.20 -2.34
CA ALA A 33 -0.82 -7.27 -0.89
C ALA A 33 0.05 -6.11 -0.42
N VAL A 34 -0.49 -5.28 0.46
CA VAL A 34 0.07 -3.97 0.78
C VAL A 34 -0.08 -3.60 2.25
N ARG A 35 0.79 -2.72 2.73
CA ARG A 35 0.62 -1.96 3.98
C ARG A 35 0.19 -0.53 3.67
N ILE A 36 -0.75 0.00 4.45
CA ILE A 36 -1.06 1.44 4.42
C ILE A 36 0.04 2.17 5.20
N THR A 37 0.87 2.98 4.56
CA THR A 37 1.98 3.70 5.23
C THR A 37 1.61 5.11 5.64
N LYS A 38 0.65 5.71 4.94
CA LYS A 38 0.09 7.03 5.20
C LYS A 38 -1.39 7.04 4.85
N LEU A 39 -2.22 7.72 5.64
CA LEU A 39 -3.65 7.88 5.45
C LEU A 39 -4.09 9.29 5.87
N TRP A 40 -4.68 10.06 4.97
CA TRP A 40 -5.11 11.43 5.28
C TRP A 40 -6.37 11.84 4.52
N PHE A 41 -7.17 12.71 5.12
CA PHE A 41 -8.36 13.26 4.48
C PHE A 41 -8.02 14.59 3.80
N VAL A 42 -8.39 14.72 2.53
CA VAL A 42 -8.22 15.94 1.74
C VAL A 42 -9.57 16.61 1.54
N GLN A 43 -9.67 17.89 1.92
CA GLN A 43 -10.86 18.70 1.68
C GLN A 43 -10.47 19.97 0.92
N LYS A 44 -11.04 20.15 -0.29
CA LYS A 44 -10.85 21.36 -1.10
C LYS A 44 -12.22 21.99 -1.40
N PRO A 45 -12.71 22.92 -0.56
CA PRO A 45 -13.96 23.63 -0.84
C PRO A 45 -13.94 24.30 -2.24
N PRO A 46 -15.02 24.24 -3.03
CA PRO A 46 -16.35 23.72 -2.72
C PRO A 46 -16.53 22.21 -2.98
N LYS A 47 -15.49 21.49 -3.44
CA LYS A 47 -15.58 20.05 -3.76
C LYS A 47 -15.76 19.22 -2.49
N SER A 48 -16.39 18.06 -2.65
CA SER A 48 -16.39 17.02 -1.62
C SER A 48 -14.96 16.61 -1.27
N GLY A 49 -14.70 16.34 0.01
CA GLY A 49 -13.41 15.80 0.43
C GLY A 49 -13.29 14.32 0.11
N HIS A 50 -12.08 13.80 0.05
CA HIS A 50 -11.75 12.40 -0.24
C HIS A 50 -10.65 11.92 0.71
N LEU A 51 -10.50 10.61 0.83
CA LEU A 51 -9.42 9.98 1.58
C LEU A 51 -8.29 9.65 0.59
N GLU A 52 -7.07 9.96 1.01
CA GLU A 52 -5.85 9.63 0.30
C GLU A 52 -5.00 8.70 1.16
N MET A 53 -4.30 7.78 0.51
CA MET A 53 -3.35 6.90 1.18
C MET A 53 -2.15 6.56 0.31
N VAL A 54 -1.07 6.16 0.97
CA VAL A 54 0.09 5.54 0.32
C VAL A 54 0.17 4.08 0.74
N LEU A 55 0.10 3.20 -0.25
CA LEU A 55 0.29 1.76 -0.08
C LEU A 55 1.76 1.40 -0.32
N MET A 56 2.24 0.37 0.36
CA MET A 56 3.59 -0.17 0.17
C MET A 56 3.55 -1.70 0.08
N ASP A 57 4.23 -2.27 -0.91
CA ASP A 57 4.34 -3.72 -1.09
C ASP A 57 5.54 -4.33 -0.34
N SER A 58 5.74 -5.64 -0.52
CA SER A 58 6.85 -6.38 0.12
C SER A 58 8.25 -5.95 -0.31
N LYS A 59 8.37 -5.20 -1.40
CA LYS A 59 9.64 -4.67 -1.92
C LYS A 59 9.86 -3.21 -1.55
N GLY A 60 8.92 -2.59 -0.83
CA GLY A 60 8.99 -1.19 -0.45
C GLY A 60 8.53 -0.23 -1.54
N HIS A 61 8.05 -0.73 -2.69
CA HIS A 61 7.49 0.13 -3.73
C HIS A 61 6.16 0.70 -3.26
N LYS A 62 5.87 1.92 -3.67
CA LYS A 62 4.72 2.67 -3.18
C LYS A 62 3.80 3.11 -4.30
N ILE A 63 2.52 3.19 -4.00
CA ILE A 63 1.52 3.78 -4.89
C ILE A 63 0.50 4.58 -4.09
N GLN A 64 0.09 5.71 -4.66
CA GLN A 64 -0.92 6.59 -4.09
C GLN A 64 -2.32 6.09 -4.47
N VAL A 65 -3.27 6.22 -3.54
CA VAL A 65 -4.65 5.77 -3.74
C VAL A 65 -5.63 6.80 -3.22
N SER A 66 -6.68 7.05 -4.02
CA SER A 66 -7.79 7.94 -3.69
C SER A 66 -9.07 7.14 -3.43
N VAL A 67 -9.85 7.56 -2.42
CA VAL A 67 -11.18 7.03 -2.12
C VAL A 67 -12.16 8.20 -2.02
N VAL A 68 -13.12 8.24 -2.94
CA VAL A 68 -14.12 9.32 -3.03
C VAL A 68 -15.07 9.33 -1.82
N LYS A 69 -15.71 10.48 -1.58
CA LYS A 69 -16.45 10.77 -0.35
C LYS A 69 -17.60 9.79 -0.10
N GLU A 70 -18.27 9.34 -1.15
CA GLU A 70 -19.44 8.49 -1.07
C GLU A 70 -19.12 7.15 -0.38
N ASP A 71 -17.89 6.66 -0.57
CA ASP A 71 -17.36 5.44 0.05
C ASP A 71 -16.58 5.71 1.34
N PHE A 72 -16.32 6.97 1.69
CA PHE A 72 -15.57 7.33 2.90
C PHE A 72 -16.20 6.77 4.17
N ILE A 73 -17.54 6.79 4.28
CA ILE A 73 -18.25 6.27 5.45
C ILE A 73 -17.95 4.77 5.64
N ARG A 74 -17.86 4.02 4.55
CA ARG A 74 -17.56 2.59 4.55
C ARG A 74 -16.13 2.32 5.03
N TRP A 75 -15.17 3.11 4.56
CA TRP A 75 -13.75 2.79 4.72
C TRP A 75 -13.05 3.45 5.91
N ARG A 76 -13.54 4.60 6.40
CA ARG A 76 -12.84 5.43 7.40
C ARG A 76 -12.45 4.71 8.70
N ASN A 77 -13.23 3.71 9.12
CA ASN A 77 -12.97 2.94 10.34
C ASN A 77 -12.30 1.59 10.04
N TYR A 78 -12.22 1.19 8.76
CA TYR A 78 -11.70 -0.11 8.34
C TYR A 78 -10.23 -0.04 7.92
N LEU A 79 -9.86 1.05 7.22
CA LEU A 79 -8.50 1.34 6.79
C LEU A 79 -7.72 1.98 7.93
N VAL A 80 -6.64 1.34 8.34
CA VAL A 80 -5.79 1.77 9.46
C VAL A 80 -4.36 1.85 8.97
N GLU A 81 -3.66 2.95 9.28
CA GLU A 81 -2.22 3.06 9.01
C GLU A 81 -1.46 1.91 9.68
N TYR A 82 -0.42 1.45 9.02
CA TYR A 82 0.49 0.36 9.41
C TYR A 82 -0.12 -1.05 9.41
N ASP A 83 -1.42 -1.20 9.18
CA ASP A 83 -2.04 -2.52 8.92
C ASP A 83 -1.83 -2.97 7.46
N THR A 84 -1.90 -4.29 7.26
CA THR A 84 -1.74 -4.94 5.96
C THR A 84 -3.07 -5.44 5.40
N TYR A 85 -3.22 -5.35 4.07
CA TYR A 85 -4.45 -5.65 3.35
C TYR A 85 -4.16 -6.33 2.01
N MET A 86 -5.11 -7.17 1.59
CA MET A 86 -5.29 -7.52 0.18
C MET A 86 -6.24 -6.50 -0.44
N MET A 87 -5.90 -5.98 -1.61
CA MET A 87 -6.76 -5.08 -2.39
C MET A 87 -6.86 -5.57 -3.83
N GLN A 88 -8.05 -5.56 -4.41
CA GLN A 88 -8.28 -5.93 -5.81
C GLN A 88 -9.51 -5.22 -6.40
N ASN A 89 -9.64 -5.26 -7.73
CA ASN A 89 -10.75 -4.61 -8.47
C ASN A 89 -10.83 -3.08 -8.28
N PHE A 90 -9.69 -2.41 -8.27
CA PHE A 90 -9.58 -0.95 -8.26
C PHE A 90 -9.29 -0.42 -9.66
N ASP A 91 -9.56 0.86 -9.88
CA ASP A 91 -9.18 1.55 -11.12
C ASP A 91 -7.73 2.03 -11.03
N VAL A 92 -7.07 2.13 -12.19
CA VAL A 92 -5.70 2.64 -12.32
C VAL A 92 -5.74 3.86 -13.25
N MET A 93 -5.18 4.97 -12.78
CA MET A 93 -5.11 6.22 -13.55
C MET A 93 -3.68 6.75 -13.57
N LEU A 94 -3.36 7.61 -14.53
CA LEU A 94 -2.11 8.35 -14.48
C LEU A 94 -2.05 9.19 -13.20
N ASN A 95 -0.89 9.22 -12.56
CA ASN A 95 -0.66 10.06 -11.40
C ASN A 95 -0.36 11.50 -11.87
N ASP A 96 -1.44 12.23 -12.18
CA ASP A 96 -1.45 13.63 -12.59
C ASP A 96 -1.72 14.60 -11.42
N CYS A 97 -1.63 14.10 -10.17
CA CYS A 97 -1.77 14.92 -8.97
C CYS A 97 -0.76 16.06 -8.95
N GLU A 98 -1.22 17.27 -8.60
CA GLU A 98 -0.36 18.43 -8.32
C GLU A 98 0.65 18.11 -7.21
N PHE A 99 0.22 17.34 -6.22
CA PHE A 99 1.04 16.90 -5.09
C PHE A 99 1.06 15.37 -5.07
N LYS A 100 2.20 14.79 -5.43
CA LYS A 100 2.43 13.35 -5.45
C LYS A 100 3.03 12.90 -4.13
N ALA A 101 2.44 11.87 -3.53
CA ALA A 101 2.97 11.28 -2.30
C ALA A 101 4.06 10.23 -2.56
N CYS A 102 4.20 9.76 -3.81
CA CYS A 102 5.22 8.83 -4.25
C CYS A 102 5.47 8.96 -5.77
N ASP A 103 6.58 8.41 -6.25
CA ASP A 103 7.06 8.58 -7.64
C ASP A 103 6.41 7.65 -8.67
N HIS A 104 5.47 6.80 -8.26
CA HIS A 104 4.80 5.88 -9.17
C HIS A 104 4.03 6.62 -10.27
N LEU A 105 4.20 6.19 -11.52
CA LEU A 105 3.62 6.82 -12.71
C LEU A 105 2.08 6.79 -12.69
N TYR A 106 1.53 5.72 -12.12
CA TYR A 106 0.09 5.54 -11.95
C TYR A 106 -0.33 5.70 -10.49
N ARG A 107 -1.61 5.96 -10.27
CA ARG A 107 -2.29 5.91 -8.96
C ARG A 107 -3.49 4.97 -9.03
N MET A 108 -3.96 4.50 -7.89
CA MET A 108 -5.18 3.69 -7.81
C MET A 108 -6.36 4.55 -7.38
N GLU A 109 -7.55 4.18 -7.80
CA GLU A 109 -8.81 4.78 -7.34
C GLU A 109 -9.79 3.69 -6.93
N PHE A 110 -10.39 3.85 -5.75
CA PHE A 110 -11.42 2.93 -5.28
C PHE A 110 -12.70 3.13 -6.08
N ASN A 111 -13.32 2.02 -6.47
CA ASN A 111 -14.62 2.00 -7.12
C ASN A 111 -15.58 1.04 -6.39
N ALA A 112 -16.81 0.94 -6.89
CA ALA A 112 -17.85 0.12 -6.28
C ALA A 112 -17.50 -1.38 -6.17
N ASN A 113 -16.61 -1.87 -7.04
CA ASN A 113 -16.19 -3.27 -7.09
C ASN A 113 -14.91 -3.55 -6.31
N THR A 114 -14.27 -2.52 -5.75
CA THR A 114 -13.03 -2.67 -4.99
C THR A 114 -13.26 -3.53 -3.76
N ILE A 115 -12.45 -4.58 -3.64
CA ILE A 115 -12.43 -5.50 -2.51
C ILE A 115 -11.20 -5.18 -1.68
N VAL A 116 -11.41 -5.04 -0.37
CA VAL A 116 -10.35 -4.83 0.61
C VAL A 116 -10.56 -5.79 1.76
N GLU A 117 -9.56 -6.62 2.03
CA GLU A 117 -9.58 -7.57 3.14
C GLU A 117 -8.31 -7.40 3.98
N ARG A 118 -8.47 -7.38 5.31
CA ARG A 118 -7.32 -7.43 6.22
C ARG A 118 -6.50 -8.68 5.96
N LEU A 119 -5.19 -8.50 5.90
CA LEU A 119 -4.23 -9.55 5.59
C LEU A 119 -3.15 -9.54 6.68
N ILE A 120 -2.73 -10.70 7.18
CA ILE A 120 -1.55 -10.78 8.05
C ILE A 120 -0.37 -11.16 7.18
N CYS A 121 0.43 -10.16 6.76
CA CYS A 121 1.57 -10.40 5.87
C CYS A 121 2.87 -9.83 6.50
N PRO A 122 3.61 -10.65 7.26
CA PRO A 122 4.88 -10.23 7.88
C PRO A 122 5.98 -9.89 6.88
N ALA A 123 5.87 -10.39 5.64
CA ALA A 123 6.83 -10.12 4.56
C ALA A 123 6.79 -8.67 4.06
N ILE A 124 5.71 -7.93 4.33
CA ILE A 124 5.64 -6.50 4.03
C ILE A 124 6.30 -5.75 5.19
N PRO A 125 7.33 -4.92 4.95
CA PRO A 125 8.09 -4.26 6.00
C PRO A 125 7.29 -3.11 6.64
N LEU A 126 7.47 -2.86 7.95
CA LEU A 126 6.70 -1.84 8.70
C LEU A 126 7.02 -0.42 8.22
N PHE A 127 8.29 -0.21 7.88
CA PHE A 127 8.83 1.02 7.34
C PHE A 127 9.55 0.71 6.04
N GLU A 128 9.65 1.71 5.17
CA GLU A 128 10.53 1.65 3.99
C GLU A 128 12.00 1.47 4.40
N TYR A 129 12.37 1.99 5.57
CA TYR A 129 13.74 1.95 6.07
C TYR A 129 13.97 0.74 6.97
N GLU A 130 15.07 0.04 6.67
CA GLU A 130 15.62 -0.93 7.60
C GLU A 130 16.52 -0.22 8.61
N PHE A 131 16.00 0.01 9.81
CA PHE A 131 16.76 0.67 10.87
C PHE A 131 17.89 -0.23 11.37
N LYS A 132 19.11 0.31 11.37
CA LYS A 132 20.26 -0.34 12.00
C LYS A 132 20.19 -0.23 13.51
N LYS A 133 20.62 -1.29 14.21
CA LYS A 133 20.76 -1.25 15.68
C LYS A 133 21.83 -0.25 16.06
N PHE A 134 21.64 0.47 17.17
CA PHE A 134 22.64 1.41 17.67
C PHE A 134 24.02 0.80 17.85
N ALA A 135 24.11 -0.46 18.32
CA ALA A 135 25.39 -1.15 18.45
C ALA A 135 26.11 -1.34 17.11
N GLU A 136 25.38 -1.63 16.03
CA GLU A 136 25.93 -1.76 14.67
C GLU A 136 26.38 -0.39 14.15
N ILE A 137 25.63 0.67 14.43
CA ILE A 137 26.00 2.05 14.09
C ILE A 137 27.30 2.45 14.79
N VAL A 138 27.39 2.25 16.11
CA VAL A 138 28.60 2.57 16.90
C VAL A 138 29.81 1.74 16.43
N ALA A 139 29.58 0.49 16.04
CA ALA A 139 30.61 -0.40 15.51
C ALA A 139 31.01 -0.12 14.05
N GLY A 140 30.37 0.86 13.37
CA GLY A 140 30.64 1.14 11.96
C GLY A 140 30.13 0.07 10.98
N GLN A 141 29.21 -0.79 11.42
CA GLN A 141 28.67 -1.92 10.65
C GLN A 141 27.46 -1.51 9.81
N PHE A 142 27.66 -0.54 8.93
CA PHE A 142 26.64 -0.07 8.00
C PHE A 142 27.29 0.37 6.68
N SER A 143 26.51 0.36 5.61
CA SER A 143 26.95 0.93 4.34
C SER A 143 26.67 2.43 4.35
N SER A 144 27.72 3.25 4.24
CA SER A 144 27.58 4.71 4.16
C SER A 144 26.75 5.15 2.95
N TYR A 145 26.71 4.34 1.89
CA TYR A 145 25.90 4.58 0.69
C TYR A 145 24.40 4.34 0.88
N LEU A 146 24.01 3.68 1.99
CA LEU A 146 22.61 3.41 2.33
C LEU A 146 22.06 4.36 3.41
N LEU A 147 22.87 5.33 3.85
CA LEU A 147 22.43 6.34 4.80
C LEU A 147 21.64 7.42 4.08
N ILE A 148 20.54 7.84 4.71
CA ILE A 148 19.66 8.90 4.23
C ILE A 148 19.55 9.92 5.35
N GLY A 149 19.76 11.20 5.03
CA GLY A 149 19.83 12.32 5.99
C GLY A 149 18.52 13.08 6.13
#